data_AF-A0A7G8FZT3-F1
#
_entry.id   AF-A0A7G8FZT3-F1
#
_cell.length_a   1.000
_cell.length_b   1.000
_cell.length_c   1.000
_cell.angle_alpha   90.00
_cell.angle_beta   90.00
_cell.angle_gamma   90.00
#
_symmetry.space_group_name_H-M   'P 1'
#
loop_
_entity.id
_entity.type
_entity.pdbx_description
1 polymer ?
#
loop_
_entity_poly.entity_id
_entity_poly.type
_entity_poly.pdbx_seq_one_letter_code
_entity_poly.pdbx_strand_id
1 'polypeptide(L)'
;MASYPKSGNTWCRVFITELRRLAGLNSAEATAAAQQEEQELRLNGDLATGSIVSSRHWLDDQLGIDSSDLSWAELDKVRGRAGHQQALYSECLRYHKVHDAFVSPDSGVRPVVPVEGCRGAVVVMRHPADVAVSLSHYFSWPLERCVAFLLDEQAGLFRSTKRGAQQVRQFMGTWANHVHSWLDQEQIPILMLRYEDLLAEPQLQFSRLARFLELPEEPELITEAVRNTSFQTLQAKEEKEGGFSERPDGCERFFRSGRSGEGKEELTAEQLVQLEEAFASILTRCRYQISGT
;
A
#
# COMPACT_ATOMS: atom_id res chain seq x y z
N MET A 1 0.87 6.29 -1.71
CA MET A 1 0.41 5.44 -0.60
C MET A 1 1.44 4.36 -0.35
N ALA A 2 2.18 4.49 0.75
CA ALA A 2 3.27 3.62 1.16
C ALA A 2 2.83 2.67 2.27
N SER A 3 3.30 1.43 2.22
CA SER A 3 3.02 0.44 3.27
C SER A 3 3.87 -0.81 3.08
N TYR A 4 4.33 -1.42 4.17
CA TYR A 4 4.76 -2.81 4.11
C TYR A 4 3.59 -3.65 3.57
N PRO A 5 3.81 -4.67 2.71
CA PRO A 5 2.73 -5.45 2.12
C PRO A 5 1.76 -5.95 3.19
N LYS A 6 0.47 -6.00 2.83
CA LYS A 6 -0.60 -6.47 3.71
C LYS A 6 -0.87 -5.61 4.96
N SER A 7 -0.52 -4.32 4.91
CA SER A 7 -0.85 -3.35 5.97
C SER A 7 -2.11 -2.51 5.73
N GLY A 8 -2.93 -2.79 4.71
CA GLY A 8 -4.23 -2.10 4.51
C GLY A 8 -4.28 -1.05 3.39
N ASN A 9 -3.22 -0.92 2.58
CA ASN A 9 -3.16 0.03 1.46
C ASN A 9 -4.35 -0.08 0.48
N THR A 10 -4.73 -1.31 0.11
CA THR A 10 -5.88 -1.54 -0.78
C THR A 10 -7.18 -1.01 -0.19
N TRP A 11 -7.40 -1.13 1.12
CA TRP A 11 -8.61 -0.62 1.76
C TRP A 11 -8.73 0.90 1.64
N CYS A 12 -7.64 1.62 1.94
CA CYS A 12 -7.61 3.06 1.76
C CYS A 12 -7.78 3.49 0.30
N ARG A 13 -7.22 2.75 -0.67
CA ARG A 13 -7.42 3.01 -2.11
C ARG A 13 -8.88 2.84 -2.52
N VAL A 14 -9.53 1.77 -2.06
CA VAL A 14 -10.95 1.51 -2.30
C VAL A 14 -11.80 2.64 -1.68
N PHE A 15 -11.50 3.06 -0.45
CA PHE A 15 -12.16 4.21 0.17
C PHE A 15 -12.01 5.50 -0.66
N ILE A 16 -10.79 5.83 -1.11
CA ILE A 16 -10.53 7.02 -1.93
C ILE A 16 -11.35 6.98 -3.22
N THR A 17 -11.36 5.83 -3.91
CA THR A 17 -12.15 5.66 -5.13
C THR A 17 -13.64 5.85 -4.86
N GLU A 18 -14.17 5.25 -3.80
CA GLU A 18 -15.59 5.35 -3.47
C GLU A 18 -15.99 6.78 -3.06
N LEU A 19 -15.17 7.46 -2.26
CA LEU A 19 -15.43 8.85 -1.88
C LEU A 19 -15.47 9.77 -3.11
N ARG A 20 -14.52 9.59 -4.04
CA ARG A 20 -14.52 10.34 -5.31
C ARG A 20 -15.74 10.05 -6.16
N ARG A 21 -16.19 8.79 -6.20
CA ARG A 21 -17.41 8.39 -6.93
C ARG A 21 -18.64 9.07 -6.34
N LEU A 22 -18.81 9.00 -5.01
CA LEU A 22 -19.93 9.62 -4.30
C LEU A 22 -19.95 11.14 -4.45
N ALA A 23 -18.78 11.78 -4.54
CA ALA A 23 -18.65 13.22 -4.76
C ALA A 23 -18.70 13.66 -6.24
N GLY A 24 -18.85 12.72 -7.19
CA GLY A 24 -18.87 13.05 -8.63
C GLY A 24 -17.53 13.52 -9.21
N LEU A 25 -16.40 13.17 -8.59
CA LEU A 25 -15.03 13.63 -8.96
C LEU A 25 -14.28 12.68 -9.91
N ASN A 26 -14.99 11.79 -10.60
CA ASN A 26 -14.39 10.85 -11.55
C ASN A 26 -14.06 11.55 -12.88
N SER A 27 -12.96 11.17 -13.53
CA SER A 27 -12.47 11.81 -14.77
C SER A 27 -13.43 11.61 -15.96
N ALA A 28 -13.30 12.47 -16.98
CA ALA A 28 -14.02 12.39 -18.26
C ALA A 28 -13.98 10.98 -18.93
N GLU A 29 -12.90 10.22 -18.71
CA GLU A 29 -12.73 8.85 -19.22
C GLU A 29 -13.58 7.83 -18.44
N ALA A 30 -13.80 8.03 -17.14
CA ALA A 30 -14.74 7.22 -16.36
C ALA A 30 -16.21 7.56 -16.72
N THR A 31 -16.47 8.77 -17.20
CA THR A 31 -17.81 9.26 -17.55
C THR A 31 -18.35 8.65 -18.85
N ALA A 32 -17.48 8.17 -19.75
CA ALA A 32 -17.91 7.41 -20.94
C ALA A 32 -18.49 6.03 -20.58
N ALA A 33 -18.03 5.41 -19.49
CA ALA A 33 -18.61 4.19 -18.93
C ALA A 33 -19.75 4.47 -17.94
N ALA A 34 -19.82 5.69 -17.38
CA ALA A 34 -20.78 6.09 -16.35
C ALA A 34 -22.01 6.84 -16.91
N GLN A 35 -22.46 6.53 -18.13
CA GLN A 35 -23.76 7.02 -18.64
C GLN A 35 -24.99 6.43 -17.90
N GLN A 36 -24.81 5.87 -16.71
CA GLN A 36 -25.91 5.48 -15.83
C GLN A 36 -25.56 5.87 -14.38
N GLU A 37 -26.29 6.87 -13.86
CA GLU A 37 -26.47 7.09 -12.43
C GLU A 37 -26.89 5.75 -11.77
N GLU A 38 -26.37 5.46 -10.56
CA GLU A 38 -26.58 4.24 -9.75
C GLU A 38 -25.66 3.01 -9.98
N GLN A 39 -24.48 3.12 -10.60
CA GLN A 39 -23.53 1.99 -10.55
C GLN A 39 -22.73 1.94 -9.24
N GLU A 40 -22.90 0.83 -8.54
CA GLU A 40 -22.12 0.35 -7.39
C GLU A 40 -20.62 0.23 -7.73
N LEU A 41 -19.72 0.55 -6.79
CA LEU A 41 -18.26 0.39 -6.96
C LEU A 41 -17.88 -1.04 -7.39
N ARG A 42 -17.12 -1.13 -8.49
CA ARG A 42 -16.46 -2.35 -8.99
C ARG A 42 -14.98 -2.35 -8.64
N LEU A 43 -14.53 -3.39 -7.95
CA LEU A 43 -13.15 -3.52 -7.48
C LEU A 43 -12.15 -3.55 -8.64
N ASN A 44 -12.40 -4.36 -9.67
CA ASN A 44 -11.44 -4.51 -10.77
C ASN A 44 -11.59 -3.43 -11.85
N GLY A 45 -12.76 -2.81 -11.95
CA GLY A 45 -13.07 -1.81 -12.98
C GLY A 45 -12.80 -0.37 -12.56
N ASP A 46 -13.04 -0.03 -11.28
CA ASP A 46 -13.10 1.37 -10.85
C ASP A 46 -11.90 1.78 -9.96
N LEU A 47 -11.06 0.84 -9.53
CA LEU A 47 -9.80 1.12 -8.81
C LEU A 47 -8.74 1.79 -9.71
N ALA A 48 -9.08 2.92 -10.32
CA ALA A 48 -8.20 3.79 -11.10
C ALA A 48 -7.30 4.66 -10.20
N THR A 49 -6.71 4.06 -9.17
CA THR A 49 -5.59 4.67 -8.45
C THR A 49 -4.33 4.47 -9.29
N GLY A 50 -3.39 5.42 -9.26
CA GLY A 50 -2.23 5.42 -10.16
C GLY A 50 -1.43 4.11 -10.10
N SER A 51 -0.72 3.79 -11.19
CA SER A 51 0.11 2.59 -11.29
C SER A 51 0.99 2.39 -10.05
N ILE A 52 1.15 1.14 -9.62
CA ILE A 52 2.16 0.81 -8.61
C ILE A 52 3.53 1.29 -9.10
N VAL A 53 4.32 1.93 -8.23
CA VAL A 53 5.61 2.55 -8.62
C VAL A 53 6.64 1.50 -9.09
N SER A 54 6.42 0.24 -8.75
CA SER A 54 7.21 -0.89 -9.25
C SER A 54 6.80 -1.37 -10.63
N SER A 55 5.74 -0.85 -11.25
CA SER A 55 5.32 -1.25 -12.60
C SER A 55 6.44 -0.96 -13.59
N ARG A 56 6.94 -2.01 -14.26
CA ARG A 56 8.05 -1.89 -15.21
C ARG A 56 7.66 -1.00 -16.38
N HIS A 57 6.52 -1.28 -17.01
CA HIS A 57 6.02 -0.49 -18.15
C HIS A 57 5.92 0.99 -17.80
N TRP A 58 5.27 1.32 -16.68
CA TRP A 58 5.13 2.71 -16.27
C TRP A 58 6.50 3.35 -16.02
N LEU A 59 7.39 2.66 -15.30
CA LEU A 59 8.71 3.16 -14.97
C LEU A 59 9.58 3.41 -16.23
N ASP A 60 9.56 2.47 -17.17
CA ASP A 60 10.33 2.54 -18.42
C ASP A 60 9.86 3.72 -19.27
N ASP A 61 8.53 3.92 -19.38
CA ASP A 61 7.96 5.09 -20.05
C ASP A 61 8.42 6.40 -19.39
N GLN A 62 8.44 6.44 -18.04
CA GLN A 62 8.81 7.65 -17.30
C GLN A 62 10.30 7.97 -17.38
N LEU A 63 11.16 6.94 -17.40
CA LEU A 63 12.61 7.12 -17.42
C LEU A 63 13.18 7.21 -18.85
N GLY A 64 12.44 6.74 -19.86
CA GLY A 64 12.91 6.66 -21.24
C GLY A 64 13.99 5.60 -21.45
N ILE A 65 14.06 4.59 -20.57
CA ILE A 65 15.05 3.49 -20.61
C ILE A 65 14.35 2.17 -20.30
N ASP A 66 14.85 1.07 -20.87
CA ASP A 66 14.43 -0.26 -20.47
C ASP A 66 15.08 -0.62 -19.12
N SER A 67 14.29 -0.67 -18.05
CA SER A 67 14.81 -1.00 -16.72
C SER A 67 15.34 -2.44 -16.59
N SER A 68 15.19 -3.29 -17.61
CA SER A 68 15.85 -4.61 -17.65
C SER A 68 17.32 -4.54 -18.07
N ASP A 69 17.73 -3.42 -18.66
CA ASP A 69 19.13 -3.15 -19.01
C ASP A 69 19.94 -2.62 -17.82
N LEU A 70 19.28 -2.32 -16.70
CA LEU A 70 19.91 -1.85 -15.47
C LEU A 70 20.00 -2.95 -14.41
N SER A 71 21.12 -2.99 -13.69
CA SER A 71 21.16 -3.67 -12.40
C SER A 71 20.24 -2.98 -11.40
N TRP A 72 19.80 -3.70 -10.37
CA TRP A 72 19.07 -3.16 -9.23
C TRP A 72 19.75 -1.95 -8.59
N ALA A 73 21.08 -2.01 -8.47
CA ALA A 73 21.85 -0.92 -7.87
C ALA A 73 21.88 0.34 -8.74
N GLU A 74 21.80 0.20 -10.06
CA GLU A 74 21.67 1.32 -10.99
C GLU A 74 20.23 1.83 -11.03
N LEU A 75 19.28 0.91 -11.07
CA LEU A 75 17.85 1.21 -11.15
C LEU A 75 17.39 1.99 -9.91
N ASP A 76 17.72 1.54 -8.71
CA ASP A 76 17.32 2.22 -7.46
C ASP A 76 17.85 3.67 -7.36
N LYS A 77 18.96 3.99 -8.06
CA LYS A 77 19.51 5.37 -8.11
C LYS A 77 18.74 6.30 -9.05
N VAL A 78 17.96 5.76 -9.98
CA VAL A 78 17.22 6.52 -11.00
C VAL A 78 15.71 6.46 -10.83
N ARG A 79 15.17 5.47 -10.11
CA ARG A 79 13.71 5.31 -9.90
C ARG A 79 13.03 6.56 -9.34
N GLY A 80 13.68 7.26 -8.39
CA GLY A 80 13.14 8.50 -7.84
C GLY A 80 13.05 9.66 -8.83
N ARG A 81 13.63 9.53 -10.03
CA ARG A 81 13.51 10.48 -11.14
C ARG A 81 12.37 10.14 -12.09
N ALA A 82 11.65 9.03 -11.88
CA ALA A 82 10.45 8.76 -12.65
C ALA A 82 9.48 9.93 -12.45
N GLY A 83 8.82 10.37 -13.51
CA GLY A 83 7.83 11.43 -13.41
C GLY A 83 8.25 12.82 -13.88
N HIS A 84 9.35 12.94 -14.62
CA HIS A 84 9.81 14.24 -15.14
C HIS A 84 9.17 14.63 -16.48
N GLN A 85 8.39 13.74 -17.11
CA GLN A 85 7.77 14.03 -18.41
C GLN A 85 6.34 14.53 -18.24
N GLN A 86 6.17 15.85 -18.12
CA GLN A 86 4.88 16.50 -18.00
C GLN A 86 3.88 16.12 -19.11
N ALA A 87 4.37 15.78 -20.32
CA ALA A 87 3.55 15.28 -21.44
C ALA A 87 2.92 13.89 -21.18
N LEU A 88 3.46 13.09 -20.26
CA LEU A 88 2.93 11.80 -19.82
C LEU A 88 2.06 11.90 -18.56
N TYR A 89 2.02 13.07 -17.91
CA TYR A 89 1.12 13.33 -16.79
C TYR A 89 -0.24 13.78 -17.31
N SER A 90 -1.30 13.11 -16.86
CA SER A 90 -2.64 13.69 -16.95
C SER A 90 -2.72 14.92 -16.04
N GLU A 91 -3.56 15.89 -16.40
CA GLU A 91 -3.82 17.12 -15.62
C GLU A 91 -4.46 16.87 -14.22
N CYS A 92 -4.55 15.62 -13.76
CA CYS A 92 -5.24 15.23 -12.54
C CYS A 92 -4.34 14.47 -11.54
N LEU A 93 -4.67 14.58 -10.25
CA LEU A 93 -3.96 13.91 -9.16
C LEU A 93 -4.11 12.39 -9.23
N ARG A 94 -2.98 11.68 -9.04
CA ARG A 94 -2.92 10.21 -9.02
C ARG A 94 -2.43 9.69 -7.68
N TYR A 95 -2.99 8.56 -7.26
CA TYR A 95 -2.65 7.88 -6.01
C TYR A 95 -1.80 6.64 -6.30
N HIS A 96 -0.47 6.79 -6.28
CA HIS A 96 0.44 5.68 -6.55
C HIS A 96 0.59 4.75 -5.34
N LYS A 97 0.58 3.44 -5.59
CA LYS A 97 0.89 2.41 -4.59
C LYS A 97 2.39 2.15 -4.51
N VAL A 98 2.93 2.05 -3.30
CA VAL A 98 4.35 1.76 -3.05
C VAL A 98 4.47 0.77 -1.89
N HIS A 99 5.27 -0.27 -2.10
CA HIS A 99 5.73 -1.14 -1.02
C HIS A 99 7.23 -1.03 -0.76
N ASP A 100 7.97 -0.30 -1.59
CA ASP A 100 9.36 0.03 -1.31
C ASP A 100 9.50 0.82 -0.01
N ALA A 101 10.59 0.61 0.71
CA ALA A 101 11.13 1.60 1.64
C ALA A 101 11.40 2.91 0.88
N PHE A 102 11.38 4.05 1.59
CA PHE A 102 11.60 5.35 0.95
C PHE A 102 12.97 5.44 0.28
N VAL A 103 13.98 4.82 0.87
CA VAL A 103 15.34 4.66 0.35
C VAL A 103 15.75 3.19 0.37
N SER A 104 16.69 2.80 -0.48
CA SER A 104 17.35 1.50 -0.47
C SER A 104 18.85 1.64 -0.19
N PRO A 105 19.55 0.57 0.19
CA PRO A 105 21.01 0.57 0.33
C PRO A 105 21.73 1.09 -0.92
N ASP A 106 21.15 0.84 -2.10
CA ASP A 106 21.70 1.23 -3.39
C ASP A 106 21.38 2.69 -3.77
N SER A 107 20.22 3.21 -3.35
CA SER A 107 19.82 4.60 -3.64
C SER A 107 20.52 5.62 -2.72
N GLY A 108 21.00 5.17 -1.55
CA GLY A 108 21.63 6.00 -0.54
C GLY A 108 20.61 6.95 0.09
N VAL A 109 20.89 8.25 0.07
CA VAL A 109 19.95 9.28 0.60
C VAL A 109 18.86 9.66 -0.40
N ARG A 110 18.90 9.13 -1.64
CA ARG A 110 17.92 9.46 -2.67
C ARG A 110 16.69 8.58 -2.53
N PRO A 111 15.48 9.15 -2.67
CA PRO A 111 14.28 8.35 -2.64
C PRO A 111 14.22 7.43 -3.85
N VAL A 112 13.70 6.21 -3.65
CA VAL A 112 13.38 5.29 -4.77
C VAL A 112 12.02 5.61 -5.40
N VAL A 113 11.32 6.60 -4.86
CA VAL A 113 10.02 7.11 -5.34
C VAL A 113 10.16 8.55 -5.83
N PRO A 114 9.30 9.00 -6.76
CA PRO A 114 9.23 10.41 -7.14
C PRO A 114 8.78 11.27 -5.97
N VAL A 115 9.53 12.33 -5.69
CA VAL A 115 9.21 13.34 -4.66
C VAL A 115 8.89 14.70 -5.26
N GLU A 116 9.45 15.02 -6.42
CA GLU A 116 9.16 16.25 -7.14
C GLU A 116 7.71 16.23 -7.65
N GLY A 117 6.95 17.30 -7.39
CA GLY A 117 5.52 17.37 -7.70
C GLY A 117 4.62 16.46 -6.84
N CYS A 118 5.18 15.70 -5.89
CA CYS A 118 4.42 14.85 -4.99
C CYS A 118 3.82 15.68 -3.85
N ARG A 119 2.49 15.63 -3.69
CA ARG A 119 1.80 16.38 -2.62
C ARG A 119 1.98 15.79 -1.22
N GLY A 120 2.35 14.51 -1.13
CA GLY A 120 2.57 13.84 0.14
C GLY A 120 2.43 12.32 0.06
N ALA A 121 2.76 11.66 1.18
CA ALA A 121 2.68 10.22 1.33
C ALA A 121 1.72 9.84 2.47
N VAL A 122 0.71 9.03 2.14
CA VAL A 122 -0.06 8.29 3.14
C VAL A 122 0.70 7.00 3.46
N VAL A 123 1.19 6.87 4.69
CA VAL A 123 1.94 5.71 5.18
C VAL A 123 1.00 4.88 6.05
N VAL A 124 0.62 3.69 5.57
CA VAL A 124 -0.25 2.77 6.30
C VAL A 124 0.59 1.69 6.95
N MET A 125 0.53 1.62 8.27
CA MET A 125 1.24 0.65 9.10
C MET A 125 0.28 -0.35 9.71
N ARG A 126 0.77 -1.55 9.99
CA ARG A 126 0.04 -2.61 10.70
C ARG A 126 1.03 -3.33 11.60
N HIS A 127 0.56 -3.84 12.74
CA HIS A 127 1.40 -4.58 13.67
C HIS A 127 2.13 -5.72 12.95
N PRO A 128 3.46 -5.88 13.12
CA PRO A 128 4.26 -6.83 12.33
C PRO A 128 3.79 -8.29 12.49
N ALA A 129 3.28 -8.67 13.67
CA ALA A 129 2.70 -9.99 13.89
C ALA A 129 1.48 -10.26 12.97
N ASP A 130 0.57 -9.30 12.84
CA ASP A 130 -0.59 -9.42 11.94
C ASP A 130 -0.17 -9.36 10.46
N VAL A 131 0.90 -8.62 10.15
CA VAL A 131 1.51 -8.61 8.81
C VAL A 131 2.04 -10.02 8.47
N ALA A 132 2.72 -10.70 9.40
CA ALA A 132 3.24 -12.05 9.18
C ALA A 132 2.12 -13.05 8.83
N VAL A 133 1.04 -13.06 9.62
CA VAL A 133 -0.14 -13.90 9.36
C VAL A 133 -0.77 -13.54 8.01
N SER A 134 -0.91 -12.25 7.73
CA SER A 134 -1.52 -11.83 6.46
C SER A 134 -0.65 -12.13 5.24
N LEU A 135 0.67 -12.16 5.38
CA LEU A 135 1.61 -12.59 4.34
C LEU A 135 1.50 -14.10 4.10
N SER A 136 1.40 -14.88 5.18
CA SER A 136 1.24 -16.35 5.12
C SER A 136 0.05 -16.74 4.24
N HIS A 137 -1.14 -16.19 4.51
CA HIS A 137 -2.33 -16.47 3.68
C HIS A 137 -2.26 -15.92 2.26
N TYR A 138 -1.52 -14.82 2.04
CA TYR A 138 -1.47 -14.19 0.73
C TYR A 138 -0.48 -14.89 -0.20
N PHE A 139 0.69 -15.28 0.30
CA PHE A 139 1.73 -15.95 -0.49
C PHE A 139 1.77 -17.46 -0.30
N SER A 140 0.89 -18.01 0.56
CA SER A 140 0.91 -19.41 1.00
C SER A 140 2.28 -19.81 1.58
N TRP A 141 2.91 -18.88 2.31
CA TRP A 141 4.20 -19.10 2.97
C TRP A 141 4.01 -19.60 4.40
N PRO A 142 4.87 -20.49 4.91
CA PRO A 142 4.91 -20.80 6.34
C PRO A 142 5.12 -19.53 7.20
N LEU A 143 4.56 -19.52 8.40
CA LEU A 143 4.66 -18.36 9.31
C LEU A 143 6.13 -18.05 9.65
N GLU A 144 6.97 -19.08 9.82
CA GLU A 144 8.40 -18.94 10.08
C GLU A 144 9.09 -18.14 8.97
N ARG A 145 8.73 -18.41 7.71
CA ARG A 145 9.24 -17.67 6.55
C ARG A 145 8.76 -16.22 6.56
N CYS A 146 7.52 -15.97 6.98
CA CYS A 146 6.97 -14.62 7.05
C CYS A 146 7.66 -13.80 8.15
N VAL A 147 7.90 -14.39 9.32
CA VAL A 147 8.67 -13.78 10.41
C VAL A 147 10.10 -13.47 9.94
N ALA A 148 10.78 -14.44 9.34
CA ALA A 148 12.12 -14.24 8.79
C ALA A 148 12.15 -13.14 7.70
N PHE A 149 11.12 -13.06 6.85
CA PHE A 149 11.01 -12.01 5.84
C PHE A 149 10.85 -10.61 6.45
N LEU A 150 10.12 -10.46 7.56
CA LEU A 150 9.99 -9.18 8.24
C LEU A 150 11.30 -8.71 8.91
N LEU A 151 12.16 -9.66 9.27
CA LEU A 151 13.45 -9.44 9.92
C LEU A 151 14.62 -9.35 8.93
N ASP A 152 14.38 -9.58 7.63
CA ASP A 152 15.43 -9.56 6.59
C ASP A 152 15.77 -8.13 6.15
N GLU A 153 16.99 -7.69 6.45
CA GLU A 153 17.57 -6.41 6.01
C GLU A 153 17.57 -6.22 4.49
N GLN A 154 17.54 -7.33 3.75
CA GLN A 154 17.51 -7.33 2.29
C GLN A 154 16.12 -7.66 1.73
N ALA A 155 15.08 -7.71 2.57
CA ALA A 155 13.74 -8.12 2.15
C ALA A 155 13.27 -7.29 0.95
N GLY A 156 12.66 -7.98 0.00
CA GLY A 156 12.06 -7.32 -1.15
C GLY A 156 11.27 -8.28 -2.04
N LEU A 157 10.25 -7.74 -2.69
CA LEU A 157 9.38 -8.49 -3.61
C LEU A 157 9.84 -8.32 -5.06
N PHE A 158 9.37 -9.22 -5.93
CA PHE A 158 9.58 -9.16 -7.39
C PHE A 158 11.06 -9.00 -7.79
N ARG A 159 11.93 -9.89 -7.30
CA ARG A 159 13.38 -9.83 -7.49
C ARG A 159 13.88 -10.20 -8.91
N SER A 160 13.02 -10.32 -9.91
CA SER A 160 13.43 -10.69 -11.28
C SER A 160 13.87 -9.46 -12.09
N THR A 161 15.02 -9.52 -12.77
CA THR A 161 15.41 -8.54 -13.81
C THR A 161 15.15 -9.01 -15.23
N LYS A 162 14.60 -10.20 -15.43
CA LYS A 162 14.36 -10.70 -16.78
C LYS A 162 13.41 -9.77 -17.54
N ARG A 163 13.73 -9.53 -18.82
CA ARG A 163 12.81 -8.93 -19.79
C ARG A 163 11.47 -9.67 -19.76
N GLY A 164 10.38 -8.92 -19.69
CA GLY A 164 9.01 -9.44 -19.58
C GLY A 164 8.45 -9.54 -18.15
N ALA A 165 9.25 -9.28 -17.11
CA ALA A 165 8.72 -9.14 -15.75
C ALA A 165 7.87 -7.86 -15.63
N GLN A 166 6.63 -7.99 -15.14
CA GLN A 166 5.68 -6.88 -15.04
C GLN A 166 6.07 -5.81 -14.00
N GLN A 167 6.87 -6.20 -13.01
CA GLN A 167 7.33 -5.30 -11.95
C GLN A 167 8.84 -5.41 -11.75
N VAL A 168 9.43 -4.30 -11.31
CA VAL A 168 10.82 -4.23 -10.81
C VAL A 168 10.87 -4.61 -9.33
N ARG A 169 12.08 -4.84 -8.79
CA ARG A 169 12.29 -5.14 -7.37
C ARG A 169 11.65 -4.05 -6.52
N GLN A 170 10.89 -4.48 -5.51
CA GLN A 170 10.41 -3.62 -4.44
C GLN A 170 11.30 -3.86 -3.21
N PHE A 171 12.26 -2.98 -2.94
CA PHE A 171 13.16 -3.13 -1.78
C PHE A 171 12.47 -2.62 -0.52
N MET A 172 12.48 -3.40 0.56
CA MET A 172 11.78 -3.09 1.82
C MET A 172 12.73 -3.01 3.00
N GLY A 173 13.69 -3.94 3.06
CA GLY A 173 14.39 -4.25 4.29
C GLY A 173 13.44 -4.73 5.39
N THR A 174 13.89 -4.66 6.64
CA THR A 174 13.05 -5.07 7.77
C THR A 174 11.78 -4.21 7.86
N TRP A 175 10.74 -4.73 8.53
CA TRP A 175 9.52 -3.96 8.78
C TRP A 175 9.82 -2.61 9.44
N ALA A 176 10.71 -2.59 10.44
CA ALA A 176 11.12 -1.36 11.11
C ALA A 176 11.85 -0.42 10.14
N ASN A 177 12.80 -0.90 9.33
CA ASN A 177 13.54 -0.06 8.39
C ASN A 177 12.63 0.56 7.34
N HIS A 178 11.66 -0.20 6.83
CA HIS A 178 10.64 0.34 5.95
C HIS A 178 9.87 1.48 6.65
N VAL A 179 9.35 1.27 7.86
CA VAL A 179 8.60 2.29 8.60
C VAL A 179 9.47 3.52 8.87
N HIS A 180 10.68 3.34 9.38
CA HIS A 180 11.63 4.43 9.63
C HIS A 180 11.92 5.24 8.38
N SER A 181 12.24 4.58 7.26
CA SER A 181 12.55 5.26 6.00
C SER A 181 11.44 6.23 5.56
N TRP A 182 10.18 5.86 5.80
CA TRP A 182 9.02 6.67 5.44
C TRP A 182 8.67 7.73 6.47
N LEU A 183 8.83 7.46 7.77
CA LEU A 183 8.46 8.40 8.83
C LEU A 183 9.55 9.46 9.10
N ASP A 184 10.81 9.14 8.80
CA ASP A 184 11.97 9.99 9.10
C ASP A 184 12.39 10.87 7.92
N GLN A 185 11.79 10.69 6.74
CA GLN A 185 12.04 11.57 5.60
C GLN A 185 11.33 12.91 5.75
N GLU A 186 11.97 13.98 5.25
CA GLU A 186 11.47 15.36 5.33
C GLU A 186 11.18 15.97 3.95
N GLN A 187 11.29 15.19 2.87
CA GLN A 187 11.17 15.68 1.49
C GLN A 187 9.72 15.95 1.08
N ILE A 188 8.77 15.15 1.60
CA ILE A 188 7.34 15.28 1.31
C ILE A 188 6.50 15.17 2.59
N PRO A 189 5.33 15.83 2.66
CA PRO A 189 4.40 15.68 3.78
C PRO A 189 3.96 14.24 3.99
N ILE A 190 3.73 13.84 5.25
CA ILE A 190 3.32 12.48 5.60
C ILE A 190 2.00 12.49 6.39
N LEU A 191 1.07 11.61 6.01
CA LEU A 191 -0.01 11.16 6.89
C LEU A 191 0.26 9.71 7.29
N MET A 192 0.55 9.49 8.57
CA MET A 192 0.64 8.15 9.15
C MET A 192 -0.74 7.67 9.62
N LEU A 193 -1.09 6.46 9.19
CA LEU A 193 -2.29 5.73 9.61
C LEU A 193 -1.89 4.34 10.12
N ARG A 194 -2.52 3.90 11.21
CA ARG A 194 -2.45 2.51 11.67
C ARG A 194 -3.67 1.76 11.18
N TYR A 195 -3.47 0.54 10.70
CA TYR A 195 -4.54 -0.34 10.28
C TYR A 195 -5.54 -0.62 11.41
N GLU A 196 -5.03 -0.74 12.63
CA GLU A 196 -5.80 -0.95 13.84
C GLU A 196 -6.72 0.24 14.15
N ASP A 197 -6.25 1.47 13.94
CA ASP A 197 -7.08 2.68 14.11
C ASP A 197 -8.13 2.80 13.00
N LEU A 198 -7.81 2.37 11.77
CA LEU A 198 -8.77 2.32 10.68
C LEU A 198 -9.93 1.35 10.99
N LEU A 199 -9.66 0.27 11.73
CA LEU A 199 -10.69 -0.65 12.20
C LEU A 199 -11.48 -0.10 13.39
N ALA A 200 -10.79 0.50 14.36
CA ALA A 200 -11.41 0.96 15.60
C ALA A 200 -12.24 2.25 15.42
N GLU A 201 -11.72 3.19 14.62
CA GLU A 201 -12.32 4.51 14.43
C GLU A 201 -12.34 4.90 12.93
N PRO A 202 -13.00 4.10 12.06
CA PRO A 202 -12.93 4.30 10.61
C PRO A 202 -13.34 5.70 10.18
N GLN A 203 -14.44 6.24 10.71
CA GLN A 203 -14.93 7.58 10.38
C GLN A 203 -13.87 8.65 10.64
N LEU A 204 -13.20 8.60 11.80
CA LEU A 204 -12.17 9.57 12.18
C LEU A 204 -10.95 9.44 11.27
N GLN A 205 -10.44 8.23 11.09
CA GLN A 205 -9.20 8.00 10.32
C GLN A 205 -9.39 8.28 8.83
N PHE A 206 -10.54 7.91 8.26
CA PHE A 206 -10.86 8.20 6.87
C PHE A 206 -11.17 9.68 6.63
N SER A 207 -11.71 10.42 7.61
CA SER A 207 -11.81 11.88 7.54
C SER A 207 -10.43 12.55 7.51
N ARG A 208 -9.47 12.06 8.32
CA ARG A 208 -8.08 12.54 8.28
C ARG A 208 -7.44 12.26 6.91
N LEU A 209 -7.72 11.09 6.34
CA LEU A 209 -7.24 10.73 5.00
C LEU A 209 -7.82 11.64 3.93
N ALA A 210 -9.13 11.88 3.93
CA ALA A 210 -9.80 12.76 2.97
C ALA A 210 -9.20 14.17 3.01
N ARG A 211 -9.08 14.77 4.21
CA ARG A 211 -8.45 16.07 4.41
C ARG A 211 -7.02 16.14 3.87
N PHE A 212 -6.18 15.16 4.21
CA PHE A 212 -4.78 15.15 3.77
C PHE A 212 -4.65 15.06 2.25
N LEU A 213 -5.61 14.41 1.60
CA LEU A 213 -5.65 14.25 0.14
C LEU A 213 -6.41 15.37 -0.57
N GLU A 214 -6.86 16.40 0.15
CA GLU A 214 -7.71 17.47 -0.38
C GLU A 214 -8.98 16.92 -1.07
N LEU A 215 -9.53 15.83 -0.52
CA LEU A 215 -10.78 15.23 -0.96
C LEU A 215 -11.97 15.83 -0.18
N PRO A 216 -13.21 15.65 -0.70
CA PRO A 216 -14.42 16.13 -0.04
C PRO A 216 -14.52 15.62 1.42
N GLU A 217 -14.81 16.55 2.34
CA GLU A 217 -14.81 16.31 3.80
C GLU A 217 -16.23 16.20 4.38
N GLU A 218 -17.26 16.11 3.54
CA GLU A 218 -18.66 16.01 3.95
C GLU A 218 -18.88 14.73 4.78
N PRO A 219 -19.35 14.84 6.05
CA PRO A 219 -19.53 13.71 6.93
C PRO A 219 -20.41 12.60 6.34
N GLU A 220 -21.43 12.97 5.57
CA GLU A 220 -22.35 12.04 4.93
C GLU A 220 -21.64 11.21 3.85
N LEU A 221 -20.82 11.85 3.00
CA LEU A 221 -20.06 11.17 1.95
C LEU A 221 -19.01 10.23 2.54
N ILE A 222 -18.32 10.67 3.59
CA ILE A 222 -17.32 9.83 4.28
C ILE A 222 -18.02 8.64 4.95
N THR A 223 -19.13 8.86 5.66
CA THR A 223 -19.89 7.79 6.31
C THR A 223 -20.33 6.74 5.31
N GLU A 224 -20.87 7.19 4.17
CA GLU A 224 -21.31 6.32 3.10
C GLU A 224 -20.14 5.56 2.44
N ALA A 225 -19.02 6.25 2.18
CA ALA A 225 -17.82 5.61 1.65
C ALA A 225 -17.24 4.56 2.61
N VAL A 226 -17.21 4.83 3.92
CA VAL A 226 -16.80 3.86 4.95
C VAL A 226 -17.72 2.64 4.92
N ARG A 227 -19.04 2.85 4.85
CA ARG A 227 -20.02 1.76 4.78
C ARG A 227 -19.83 0.90 3.54
N ASN A 228 -19.69 1.53 2.37
CA ASN A 228 -19.55 0.86 1.07
C ASN A 228 -18.19 0.17 0.89
N THR A 229 -17.22 0.48 1.75
CA THR A 229 -15.88 -0.11 1.75
C THR A 229 -15.59 -0.94 3.01
N SER A 230 -16.62 -1.32 3.76
CA SER A 230 -16.46 -2.27 4.88
C SER A 230 -15.96 -3.63 4.40
N PHE A 231 -15.25 -4.39 5.25
CA PHE A 231 -14.72 -5.70 4.87
C PHE A 231 -15.79 -6.68 4.38
N GLN A 232 -16.96 -6.69 5.02
CA GLN A 232 -18.10 -7.51 4.60
C GLN A 232 -18.56 -7.13 3.18
N THR A 233 -18.66 -5.83 2.90
CA THR A 233 -19.04 -5.32 1.58
C THR A 233 -17.98 -5.66 0.53
N LEU A 234 -16.70 -5.51 0.85
CA LEU A 234 -15.60 -5.82 -0.08
C LEU A 234 -15.50 -7.31 -0.40
N GLN A 235 -15.75 -8.19 0.57
CA GLN A 235 -15.84 -9.63 0.33
C GLN A 235 -16.97 -10.00 -0.61
N ALA A 236 -18.16 -9.44 -0.40
CA ALA A 236 -19.31 -9.69 -1.28
C ALA A 236 -19.04 -9.21 -2.72
N LYS A 237 -18.36 -8.06 -2.87
CA LYS A 237 -17.91 -7.56 -4.19
C LYS A 237 -16.86 -8.46 -4.84
N GLU A 238 -15.87 -8.90 -4.06
CA GLU A 238 -14.84 -9.83 -4.54
C GLU A 238 -15.46 -11.12 -5.08
N GLU A 239 -16.41 -11.72 -4.34
CA GLU A 239 -17.12 -12.93 -4.77
C GLU A 239 -17.96 -12.68 -6.03
N LYS A 240 -18.69 -11.56 -6.09
CA LYS A 240 -19.52 -11.17 -7.25
C LYS A 240 -18.71 -10.97 -8.53
N GLU A 241 -17.46 -10.49 -8.42
CA GLU A 241 -16.56 -10.28 -9.56
C GLU A 241 -15.72 -11.51 -9.93
N GLY A 242 -15.89 -12.64 -9.22
CA GLY A 242 -15.09 -13.85 -9.45
C GLY A 242 -13.67 -13.77 -8.90
N GLY A 243 -13.42 -12.82 -7.99
CA GLY A 243 -12.14 -12.57 -7.35
C GLY A 243 -11.60 -11.15 -7.61
N PHE A 244 -10.58 -10.77 -6.85
CA PHE A 244 -9.86 -9.53 -7.06
C PHE A 244 -8.60 -9.75 -7.92
N SER A 245 -8.33 -8.87 -8.88
CA SER A 245 -7.19 -8.96 -9.80
C SER A 245 -5.82 -8.87 -9.12
N GLU A 246 -5.73 -8.24 -7.96
CA GLU A 246 -4.50 -8.26 -7.14
C GLU A 246 -4.38 -9.52 -6.26
N ARG A 247 -5.32 -10.47 -6.33
CA ARG A 247 -5.24 -11.74 -5.61
C ARG A 247 -4.27 -12.68 -6.34
N PRO A 248 -3.24 -13.22 -5.67
CA PRO A 248 -2.33 -14.18 -6.27
C PRO A 248 -3.00 -15.56 -6.39
N ASP A 249 -2.47 -16.37 -7.29
CA ASP A 249 -2.90 -17.75 -7.46
C ASP A 249 -2.69 -18.54 -6.16
N GLY A 250 -3.70 -19.34 -5.78
CA GLY A 250 -3.67 -20.15 -4.55
C GLY A 250 -4.09 -19.41 -3.27
N CYS A 251 -4.39 -18.12 -3.33
CA CYS A 251 -5.01 -17.40 -2.22
C CYS A 251 -6.53 -17.50 -2.32
N GLU A 252 -7.22 -18.03 -1.30
CA GLU A 252 -8.68 -18.23 -1.34
C GLU A 252 -9.48 -16.93 -1.45
N ARG A 253 -9.13 -15.92 -0.64
CA ARG A 253 -9.79 -14.60 -0.60
C ARG A 253 -8.75 -13.50 -0.38
N PHE A 254 -8.85 -12.40 -1.13
CA PHE A 254 -8.00 -11.23 -0.91
C PHE A 254 -8.41 -10.47 0.35
N PHE A 255 -9.71 -10.24 0.53
CA PHE A 255 -10.27 -9.60 1.73
C PHE A 255 -10.64 -10.66 2.78
N ARG A 256 -9.68 -11.09 3.61
CA ARG A 256 -9.87 -12.26 4.51
C ARG A 256 -10.70 -11.99 5.77
N SER A 257 -10.12 -11.36 6.78
CA SER A 257 -10.74 -11.24 8.11
C SER A 257 -11.11 -9.79 8.44
N GLY A 258 -10.32 -8.82 7.97
CA GLY A 258 -10.49 -7.43 8.37
C GLY A 258 -10.25 -7.21 9.86
N ARG A 259 -9.48 -8.08 10.53
CA ARG A 259 -9.23 -8.05 11.97
C ARG A 259 -7.79 -7.67 12.30
N SER A 260 -7.60 -7.17 13.51
CA SER A 260 -6.29 -6.99 14.16
C SER A 260 -6.18 -7.95 15.35
N GLY A 261 -4.96 -8.39 15.65
CA GLY A 261 -4.65 -9.26 16.80
C GLY A 261 -4.52 -10.75 16.47
N GLU A 262 -4.76 -11.16 15.23
CA GLU A 262 -4.60 -12.56 14.78
C GLU A 262 -3.15 -13.06 14.91
N GLY A 263 -2.17 -12.15 14.85
CA GLY A 263 -0.78 -12.45 15.12
C GLY A 263 -0.54 -13.07 16.50
N LYS A 264 -1.33 -12.70 17.52
CA LYS A 264 -1.23 -13.31 18.87
C LYS A 264 -1.89 -14.68 18.94
N GLU A 265 -2.79 -15.00 18.01
CA GLU A 265 -3.52 -16.27 17.95
C GLU A 265 -2.71 -17.34 17.18
N GLU A 266 -2.04 -16.92 16.09
CA GLU A 266 -1.44 -17.83 15.10
C GLU A 266 0.08 -18.00 15.27
N LEU A 267 0.81 -17.00 15.77
CA LEU A 267 2.25 -17.11 15.96
C LEU A 267 2.59 -17.84 17.26
N THR A 268 3.72 -18.55 17.27
CA THR A 268 4.26 -19.09 18.52
C THR A 268 4.73 -17.96 19.44
N ALA A 269 4.81 -18.24 20.74
CA ALA A 269 5.30 -17.26 21.71
C ALA A 269 6.71 -16.76 21.35
N GLU A 270 7.58 -17.65 20.88
CA GLU A 270 8.95 -17.33 20.46
C GLU A 270 8.97 -16.41 19.25
N GLN A 271 8.11 -16.67 18.24
CA GLN A 271 8.00 -15.82 17.06
C GLN A 271 7.47 -14.42 17.42
N LEU A 272 6.50 -14.34 18.33
CA LEU A 272 5.96 -13.07 18.78
C LEU A 272 7.01 -12.25 19.53
N VAL A 273 7.71 -12.87 20.49
CA VAL A 273 8.82 -12.25 21.24
C VAL A 273 9.92 -11.78 20.28
N GLN A 274 10.29 -12.61 19.30
CA GLN A 274 11.30 -12.25 18.31
C GLN A 274 10.94 -10.98 17.53
N LEU A 275 9.69 -10.84 17.10
CA LEU A 275 9.22 -9.63 16.40
C LEU A 275 9.14 -8.42 17.34
N GLU A 276 8.63 -8.61 18.55
CA GLU A 276 8.48 -7.54 19.55
C GLU A 276 9.83 -7.00 20.00
N GLU A 277 10.81 -7.86 20.28
CA GLU A 277 12.17 -7.45 20.65
C GLU A 277 12.88 -6.75 19.49
N ALA A 278 12.81 -7.31 18.28
CA ALA A 278 13.46 -6.72 17.10
C ALA A 278 12.92 -5.34 16.76
N PHE A 279 11.63 -5.08 17.03
CA PHE A 279 10.94 -3.86 16.62
C PHE A 279 10.47 -2.98 17.79
N ALA A 280 10.93 -3.25 19.02
CA ALA A 280 10.44 -2.59 20.24
C ALA A 280 10.42 -1.06 20.13
N SER A 281 11.53 -0.46 19.69
CA SER A 281 11.66 1.01 19.58
C SER A 281 10.59 1.63 18.67
N ILE A 282 10.39 1.05 17.48
CA ILE A 282 9.43 1.58 16.52
C ILE A 282 7.99 1.25 16.91
N LEU A 283 7.74 0.11 17.56
CA LEU A 283 6.43 -0.24 18.12
C LEU A 283 6.03 0.78 19.19
N THR A 284 6.92 1.11 20.13
CA THR A 284 6.68 2.15 21.14
C THR A 284 6.46 3.52 20.49
N ARG A 285 7.31 3.92 19.54
CA ARG A 285 7.18 5.19 18.81
C ARG A 285 5.82 5.31 18.11
N CYS A 286 5.33 4.22 17.53
CA CYS A 286 4.04 4.15 16.85
C CYS A 286 2.87 3.76 17.77
N ARG A 287 3.07 3.78 19.09
CA ARG A 287 2.07 3.52 20.14
C ARG A 287 1.39 2.14 20.03
N TYR A 288 2.12 1.14 19.54
CA TYR A 288 1.70 -0.25 19.62
C TYR A 288 1.95 -0.79 21.04
N GLN A 289 1.06 -1.67 21.51
CA GLN A 289 1.26 -2.39 22.76
C GLN A 289 2.28 -3.52 22.55
N ILE A 290 3.24 -3.64 23.46
CA ILE A 290 4.25 -4.71 23.48
C ILE A 290 3.87 -5.66 24.61
N SER A 291 3.98 -6.98 24.39
CA SER A 291 3.60 -7.96 25.40
C SER A 291 4.63 -7.94 26.55
N GLY A 292 4.23 -7.43 27.73
CA GLY A 292 5.10 -7.35 28.92
C GLY A 292 5.37 -5.93 29.45
N THR A 293 4.82 -4.90 28.82
CA THR A 293 4.74 -3.51 29.34
C THR A 293 3.30 -3.09 29.56
#